data_AF-A0A7X7E9I7-F1
#
_entry.id   AF-A0A7X7E9I7-F1
#
_cell.length_a   1.000
_cell.length_b   1.000
_cell.length_c   1.000
_cell.angle_alpha   90.00
_cell.angle_beta   90.00
_cell.angle_gamma   90.00
#
_symmetry.space_group_name_H-M   'P 1'
#
loop_
_entity.id
_entity.type
_entity.pdbx_description
1 polymer ?
#
loop_
_entity_poly.entity_id
_entity_poly.type
_entity_poly.pdbx_seq_one_letter_code
_entity_poly.pdbx_strand_id
1 'polypeptide(L)'
;MERIISNLDKAKLKLDEAFFYLDEIEELIQEDELSEAAGSKVSQAAERLTTELSALSGRVAELGDILKALEEQEGATDGPGE
;
A
#
# COMPACT_ATOMS: atom_id res chain seq x y z
N MET A 1 20.84 -1.24 1.58
CA MET A 1 19.46 -0.94 2.02
C MET A 1 18.55 -0.45 0.89
N GLU A 2 19.09 0.34 -0.05
CA GLU A 2 18.39 0.91 -1.21
C GLU A 2 17.51 -0.06 -2.02
N ARG A 3 17.93 -1.32 -2.20
CA ARG A 3 17.13 -2.33 -2.94
C ARG A 3 15.83 -2.69 -2.22
N ILE A 4 15.83 -2.70 -0.88
CA ILE A 4 14.64 -2.99 -0.08
C ILE A 4 13.70 -1.78 -0.11
N ILE A 5 14.23 -0.57 0.07
CA ILE A 5 13.46 0.68 -0.04
C ILE A 5 12.81 0.80 -1.43
N SER A 6 13.56 0.56 -2.50
CA SER A 6 13.03 0.55 -3.87
C SER A 6 11.93 -0.50 -4.08
N ASN A 7 11.99 -1.64 -3.39
CA ASN A 7 10.94 -2.65 -3.45
C ASN A 7 9.69 -2.23 -2.66
N LEU A 8 9.84 -1.53 -1.54
CA LEU A 8 8.73 -0.97 -0.77
C LEU A 8 8.02 0.15 -1.56
N ASP A 9 8.76 1.02 -2.23
CA ASP A 9 8.19 2.06 -3.10
C ASP A 9 7.39 1.46 -4.27
N LYS A 10 7.88 0.37 -4.86
CA LYS A 10 7.17 -0.37 -5.90
C LYS A 10 5.90 -1.05 -5.37
N ALA A 11 5.96 -1.59 -4.15
CA ALA A 11 4.78 -2.18 -3.51
C ALA A 11 3.71 -1.12 -3.24
N LYS A 12 4.12 0.07 -2.78
CA LYS A 12 3.22 1.21 -2.60
C LYS A 12 2.58 1.65 -3.92
N LEU A 13 3.36 1.80 -4.99
CA LEU A 13 2.82 2.19 -6.30
C LEU A 13 1.78 1.20 -6.83
N LYS A 14 2.04 -0.10 -6.71
CA LYS A 14 1.09 -1.15 -7.11
C LYS A 14 -0.18 -1.16 -6.26
N LEU A 15 -0.05 -0.75 -5.01
CA LEU A 15 -1.18 -0.60 -4.11
C LEU A 15 -2.08 0.54 -4.57
N ASP A 16 -1.49 1.70 -4.85
CA ASP A 16 -2.19 2.88 -5.38
C ASP A 16 -2.93 2.53 -6.70
N GLU A 17 -2.30 1.74 -7.57
CA GLU A 17 -2.91 1.23 -8.80
C GLU A 17 -4.10 0.30 -8.53
N ALA A 18 -4.00 -0.57 -7.52
CA ALA A 18 -5.10 -1.46 -7.13
C ALA A 18 -6.31 -0.70 -6.58
N PHE A 19 -6.09 0.40 -5.86
CA PHE A 19 -7.18 1.30 -5.45
C PHE A 19 -7.87 1.97 -6.64
N PHE A 20 -7.09 2.42 -7.64
CA PHE A 20 -7.66 3.01 -8.85
C PHE A 20 -8.61 2.03 -9.57
N TYR A 21 -8.20 0.77 -9.73
CA TYR A 21 -9.07 -0.25 -10.35
C TYR A 21 -10.32 -0.56 -9.51
N LEU A 22 -10.24 -0.45 -8.19
CA LEU A 22 -11.42 -0.62 -7.34
C LEU A 22 -12.44 0.48 -7.54
N ASP A 23 -11.98 1.73 -7.63
CA ASP A 23 -12.84 2.90 -7.87
C ASP A 23 -13.51 2.79 -9.25
N GLU A 24 -12.76 2.38 -10.29
CA GLU A 24 -13.30 2.17 -11.64
C GLU A 24 -14.36 1.04 -11.66
N ILE A 25 -14.12 -0.06 -10.94
CA ILE A 25 -15.10 -1.14 -10.80
C ILE A 25 -16.36 -0.64 -10.09
N GLU A 26 -16.22 0.20 -9.06
CA GLU A 26 -17.36 0.77 -8.34
C GLU A 26 -18.19 1.71 -9.24
N GLU A 27 -17.53 2.53 -10.06
CA GLU A 27 -18.19 3.41 -11.04
C GLU A 27 -18.95 2.61 -12.09
N LEU A 28 -18.32 1.61 -12.71
CA LEU A 28 -18.96 0.74 -13.71
C LEU A 28 -20.19 0.02 -13.14
N ILE A 29 -20.16 -0.35 -11.86
CA ILE A 29 -21.27 -1.02 -11.21
C ILE A 29 -22.45 -0.10 -10.94
N GLN A 30 -22.17 1.17 -10.64
CA GLN A 30 -23.19 2.19 -10.50
C GLN A 30 -23.82 2.55 -11.86
N GLU A 31 -23.05 2.50 -12.95
CA GLU A 31 -23.52 2.82 -14.29
C GLU A 31 -24.31 1.68 -14.97
N ASP A 32 -23.96 0.40 -14.75
CA ASP A 32 -24.45 -0.73 -15.57
C ASP A 32 -25.75 -1.39 -15.07
N GLU A 33 -26.55 -0.71 -14.23
CA GLU A 33 -27.81 -1.24 -13.62
C GLU A 33 -27.68 -2.69 -13.10
N LEU A 34 -26.49 -3.11 -12.66
CA LEU A 34 -26.35 -4.37 -11.94
C LEU A 34 -27.30 -4.31 -10.76
N SER A 35 -28.16 -5.33 -10.61
CA SER A 35 -29.21 -5.34 -9.57
C SER A 35 -28.64 -4.81 -8.24
N GLU A 36 -29.38 -3.96 -7.51
CA GLU A 36 -28.87 -3.29 -6.30
C GLU A 36 -28.11 -4.24 -5.35
N ALA A 37 -28.54 -5.50 -5.25
CA ALA A 37 -27.90 -6.54 -4.44
C ALA A 37 -26.50 -6.98 -4.94
N ALA A 38 -26.28 -7.01 -6.26
CA ALA A 38 -24.98 -7.29 -6.87
C ALA A 38 -24.05 -6.09 -6.71
N GLY A 39 -24.53 -4.87 -6.97
CA GLY A 39 -23.74 -3.66 -6.79
C GLY A 39 -23.31 -3.46 -5.34
N SER A 40 -24.24 -3.64 -4.40
CA SER A 40 -23.94 -3.57 -2.96
C SER A 40 -22.88 -4.58 -2.52
N LYS A 41 -22.90 -5.82 -3.04
CA LYS A 41 -21.88 -6.83 -2.70
C LYS A 41 -20.49 -6.47 -3.21
N VAL A 42 -20.40 -5.86 -4.40
CA VAL A 42 -19.11 -5.49 -4.95
C VAL A 42 -18.56 -4.23 -4.27
N SER A 43 -19.38 -3.20 -4.00
CA SER A 43 -18.91 -2.07 -3.17
C SER A 43 -18.41 -2.55 -1.81
N GLN A 44 -19.10 -3.51 -1.17
CA GLN A 44 -18.63 -4.08 0.11
C GLN A 44 -17.30 -4.84 -0.03
N ALA A 45 -17.08 -5.53 -1.15
CA ALA A 45 -15.82 -6.21 -1.43
C ALA A 45 -14.69 -5.21 -1.74
N ALA A 46 -15.00 -4.14 -2.48
CA ALA A 46 -14.10 -3.04 -2.77
C ALA A 46 -13.67 -2.34 -1.48
N GLU A 47 -14.61 -1.97 -0.61
CA GLU A 47 -14.34 -1.30 0.66
C GLU A 47 -13.45 -2.14 1.60
N ARG A 48 -13.69 -3.46 1.65
CA ARG A 48 -12.82 -4.41 2.37
C ARG A 48 -11.43 -4.46 1.77
N LEU A 49 -11.32 -4.59 0.45
CA LEU A 49 -10.03 -4.65 -0.23
C LEU A 49 -9.25 -3.34 -0.02
N THR A 50 -9.91 -2.20 -0.14
CA THR A 50 -9.36 -0.87 0.13
C THR A 50 -8.81 -0.77 1.56
N THR A 51 -9.55 -1.28 2.54
CA THR A 51 -9.10 -1.29 3.94
C THR A 51 -7.86 -2.15 4.14
N GLU A 52 -7.84 -3.37 3.59
CA GLU A 52 -6.71 -4.28 3.70
C GLU A 52 -5.47 -3.74 2.98
N LEU A 53 -5.64 -3.16 1.80
CA LEU A 53 -4.57 -2.51 1.05
C LEU A 53 -4.00 -1.33 1.87
N SER A 54 -4.85 -0.48 2.44
CA SER A 54 -4.41 0.67 3.24
C SER A 54 -3.58 0.24 4.45
N ALA A 55 -4.04 -0.81 5.15
CA ALA A 55 -3.31 -1.40 6.27
C ALA A 55 -1.94 -1.97 5.82
N LEU A 56 -1.88 -2.60 4.65
CA LEU A 56 -0.63 -3.10 4.09
C LEU A 56 0.33 -1.95 3.72
N SER A 57 -0.19 -0.86 3.14
CA SER A 57 0.59 0.36 2.85
C SER A 57 1.27 0.91 4.10
N GLY A 58 0.51 1.02 5.19
CA GLY A 58 1.03 1.52 6.47
C GLY A 58 2.17 0.65 7.00
N ARG A 59 2.03 -0.68 6.93
CA ARG A 59 3.08 -1.62 7.33
C ARG A 59 4.33 -1.52 6.46
N VAL A 60 4.16 -1.33 5.15
CA VAL A 60 5.25 -1.12 4.20
C VAL A 60 6.02 0.17 4.53
N ALA A 61 5.30 1.26 4.84
CA ALA A 61 5.91 2.52 5.25
C ALA A 61 6.69 2.38 6.57
N GLU A 62 6.08 1.75 7.59
CA GLU A 62 6.71 1.50 8.89
C GLU A 62 7.99 0.66 8.75
N LEU A 63 7.96 -0.40 7.93
CA LEU A 63 9.16 -1.19 7.62
C LEU A 63 10.24 -0.35 6.93
N GLY A 64 9.86 0.57 6.05
CA GLY A 64 10.79 1.51 5.41
C GLY A 64 11.47 2.43 6.41
N ASP A 65 10.72 2.94 7.39
CA ASP A 65 11.24 3.83 8.43
C ASP A 65 12.14 3.09 9.42
N ILE A 66 11.77 1.85 9.81
CA ILE A 66 12.63 0.98 10.62
C ILE A 66 13.97 0.73 9.92
N LEU A 67 13.95 0.41 8.63
CA LEU A 67 15.18 0.18 7.88
C LEU A 67 16.06 1.43 7.87
N LYS A 68 15.52 2.62 7.58
CA LYS A 68 16.27 3.88 7.64
C LYS A 68 16.88 4.13 9.02
N ALA A 69 16.12 3.91 10.09
CA ALA A 69 16.63 4.08 11.45
C ALA A 69 17.77 3.11 11.79
N LEU A 70 17.75 1.89 11.25
CA LEU A 70 18.85 0.93 11.39
C LEU A 70 20.11 1.38 10.62
N GLU A 71 19.96 1.99 9.45
CA GLU A 71 21.07 2.57 8.67
C GLU A 71 21.74 3.73 9.42
N GLU A 72 20.94 4.60 10.03
CA GLU A 72 21.43 5.73 10.83
C GLU A 72 22.21 5.25 12.07
N GLN A 73 21.79 4.14 12.68
CA GLN A 73 22.53 3.51 13.79
C GLN A 73 23.84 2.88 13.33
N GLU A 74 23.87 2.15 12.21
CA GLU A 74 25.11 1.57 11.67
C GLU A 74 26.12 2.65 11.28
N GLY A 75 25.66 3.76 10.69
CA GLY A 75 26.52 4.90 10.34
C GLY A 75 27.11 5.65 11.53
N ALA A 76 26.46 5.61 12.70
CA ALA A 76 26.95 6.24 13.92
C ALA A 76 28.01 5.39 14.67
N THR A 77 28.08 4.08 14.39
CA THR A 77 29.04 3.16 15.02
C THR A 77 30.40 3.07 14.32
N ASP A 78 30.55 3.69 13.14
CA ASP A 78 31.79 3.69 12.35
C ASP A 78 32.56 5.04 12.39
N GLY A 79 32.34 5.84 13.44
CA GLY A 79 33.14 7.03 13.74
C GLY A 79 34.52 6.63 14.31
N PRO A 80 35.63 7.22 13.82
CA PRO A 80 36.96 6.64 13.93
C PRO A 80 37.41 6.54 15.40
N GLY A 81 37.70 5.31 15.82
CA GLY A 81 38.65 5.08 16.88
C GLY A 81 40.05 5.43 16.38
N GLU A 82 40.50 6.66 16.66
CA GLU A 82 41.91 7.05 16.84
C GLU A 82 41.99 8.40 17.57
#